data_AF-A0A367K0C7-F1
#
_entry.id   AF-A0A367K0C7-F1
#
_cell.length_a   1.000
_cell.length_b   1.000
_cell.length_c   1.000
_cell.angle_alpha   90.00
_cell.angle_beta   90.00
_cell.angle_gamma   90.00
#
_symmetry.space_group_name_H-M   'P 1'
#
loop_
_entity.id
_entity.type
_entity.pdbx_description
1 polymer ?
#
loop_
_entity_poly.entity_id
_entity_poly.type
_entity_poly.pdbx_seq_one_letter_code
_entity_poly.pdbx_strand_id
1 'polypeptide(L)'
;MLPDHMIKLSETVDHELGQVYYYLKAAAERLNFSINYTNRKSIRVSRMLLSSSLELTQPMVISNTWMDKLSYDISVPSKTFTMRNIIPITFALLPIAPDLQVRSVSCVLKKYITLTCADHSKMEEKQLNIGETRAFHQGKIHRQRQSYYQCPTFNHIKYGRIQFVIF
;
A
#
# COMPACT_ATOMS: atom_id res chain seq x y z
N MET A 1 -0.49 -30.22 -19.03
CA MET A 1 0.46 -29.09 -19.08
C MET A 1 -0.33 -27.87 -19.52
N LEU A 2 -0.43 -26.84 -18.68
CA LEU A 2 -1.07 -25.58 -19.07
C LEU A 2 -0.02 -24.74 -19.82
N PRO A 3 -0.34 -24.14 -20.99
CA PRO A 3 0.66 -23.50 -21.84
C PRO A 3 1.22 -22.22 -21.21
N ASP A 4 2.49 -21.94 -21.48
CA ASP A 4 3.33 -20.80 -21.01
C ASP A 4 2.81 -19.41 -21.41
N HIS A 5 1.66 -19.32 -22.06
CA HIS A 5 0.98 -18.06 -22.38
C HIS A 5 -0.10 -17.74 -21.35
N MET A 6 0.19 -17.95 -20.06
CA MET A 6 -0.73 -17.62 -18.97
C MET A 6 -1.09 -16.15 -19.08
N ILE A 7 -2.27 -15.85 -19.63
CA ILE A 7 -2.80 -14.50 -19.78
C ILE A 7 -2.72 -13.85 -18.40
N LYS A 8 -1.81 -12.89 -18.25
CA LYS A 8 -1.63 -12.17 -16.98
C LYS A 8 -2.80 -11.20 -16.84
N LEU A 9 -3.93 -11.73 -16.38
CA LEU A 9 -5.13 -10.94 -16.14
C LEU A 9 -4.81 -9.81 -15.16
N SER A 10 -5.39 -8.65 -15.44
CA SER A 10 -5.39 -7.54 -14.50
C SER A 10 -6.24 -7.89 -13.28
N GLU A 11 -5.99 -7.17 -12.20
CA GLU A 11 -6.85 -7.32 -11.03
C GLU A 11 -8.22 -6.74 -11.34
N THR A 12 -9.28 -7.35 -10.80
CA THR A 12 -10.61 -6.74 -10.80
C THR A 12 -10.53 -5.42 -10.02
N VAL A 13 -11.01 -4.33 -10.61
CA VAL A 13 -11.03 -2.99 -9.99
C VAL A 13 -12.43 -2.44 -10.13
N ASP A 14 -12.96 -1.88 -9.06
CA ASP A 14 -14.21 -1.14 -9.06
C ASP A 14 -13.93 0.26 -8.49
N HIS A 15 -14.11 1.28 -9.31
CA HIS A 15 -13.84 2.68 -8.97
C HIS A 15 -14.81 3.59 -9.74
N GLU A 16 -15.20 4.71 -9.12
CA GLU A 16 -16.17 5.67 -9.70
C GLU A 16 -15.75 6.18 -11.09
N LEU A 17 -14.44 6.23 -11.34
CA LEU A 17 -13.84 6.74 -12.56
C LEU A 17 -13.44 5.64 -13.57
N GLY A 18 -13.63 4.37 -13.23
CA GLY A 18 -13.28 3.25 -14.12
C GLY A 18 -13.30 1.88 -13.43
N GLN A 19 -13.64 0.84 -14.19
CA GLN A 19 -13.75 -0.53 -13.67
C GLN A 19 -13.10 -1.56 -14.59
N VAL A 20 -12.56 -2.62 -13.96
CA VAL A 20 -12.05 -3.82 -14.61
C VAL A 20 -12.79 -5.00 -13.99
N TYR A 21 -13.58 -5.72 -14.78
CA TYR A 21 -14.35 -6.87 -14.32
C TYR A 21 -14.20 -8.04 -15.29
N TYR A 22 -14.39 -9.25 -14.75
CA TYR A 22 -14.24 -10.49 -15.49
C TYR A 22 -15.48 -11.36 -15.30
N TYR A 23 -15.82 -12.14 -16.33
CA TYR A 23 -16.88 -13.13 -16.26
C TYR A 23 -16.52 -14.35 -17.09
N LEU A 24 -16.94 -15.52 -16.63
CA LEU A 24 -16.94 -16.74 -17.43
C LEU A 24 -18.16 -16.71 -18.35
N LYS A 25 -17.96 -16.89 -19.66
CA LYS A 25 -19.04 -16.96 -20.65
C LYS A 25 -19.22 -18.41 -21.08
N ALA A 26 -20.41 -18.97 -20.83
CA ALA A 26 -20.84 -20.23 -21.41
C ALA A 26 -21.65 -19.92 -22.68
N ALA A 27 -21.42 -20.67 -23.76
CA ALA A 27 -22.18 -20.56 -25.00
C ALA A 27 -22.55 -21.96 -25.48
N ALA A 28 -23.82 -22.16 -25.85
CA ALA A 28 -24.30 -23.37 -26.50
C ALA A 28 -24.76 -23.02 -27.92
N GLU A 29 -24.07 -23.59 -28.91
CA GLU A 29 -24.31 -23.32 -30.32
C GLU A 29 -25.50 -24.14 -30.83
N ARG A 30 -26.35 -23.50 -31.65
CA ARG A 30 -27.53 -24.14 -32.23
C ARG A 30 -27.44 -24.15 -33.75
N LEU A 31 -27.95 -25.23 -34.35
CA LEU A 31 -28.10 -25.36 -35.80
C LEU A 31 -29.23 -24.45 -36.33
N ASN A 32 -29.23 -24.20 -37.64
CA ASN A 32 -30.28 -23.50 -38.41
C ASN A 32 -30.55 -22.04 -38.04
N PHE A 33 -29.57 -21.15 -38.29
CA PHE A 33 -29.70 -19.68 -38.18
C PHE A 33 -30.36 -19.17 -36.88
N SER A 34 -30.32 -19.96 -35.81
CA SER A 34 -30.96 -19.68 -34.53
C SER A 34 -29.97 -19.01 -33.57
N ILE A 35 -30.47 -18.15 -32.68
CA ILE A 35 -29.63 -17.48 -31.68
C ILE A 35 -29.07 -18.51 -30.69
N ASN A 36 -27.75 -18.49 -30.49
CA ASN A 36 -27.05 -19.34 -29.53
C ASN A 36 -27.43 -18.97 -28.09
N TYR A 37 -27.55 -19.95 -27.20
CA TYR A 37 -27.71 -19.67 -25.78
C TYR A 37 -26.39 -19.18 -25.22
N THR A 38 -26.42 -18.09 -24.46
CA THR A 38 -25.23 -17.61 -23.76
C THR A 38 -25.57 -17.30 -22.31
N ASN A 39 -24.66 -17.65 -21.40
CA ASN A 39 -24.75 -17.33 -19.99
C ASN A 39 -23.42 -16.76 -19.50
N ARG A 40 -23.45 -15.92 -18.46
CA ARG A 40 -22.27 -15.26 -17.90
C ARG A 40 -22.25 -15.41 -16.37
N LYS A 41 -21.09 -15.72 -15.81
CA LYS A 41 -20.87 -15.77 -14.35
C LYS A 41 -19.71 -14.85 -13.98
N SER A 42 -19.98 -13.82 -13.18
CA SER A 42 -18.97 -12.86 -12.72
C SER A 42 -17.91 -13.56 -11.85
N ILE A 43 -16.65 -13.18 -12.04
CA ILE A 43 -15.51 -13.65 -11.26
C ILE A 43 -14.64 -12.47 -10.82
N ARG A 44 -13.99 -12.59 -9.65
CA ARG A 44 -13.05 -11.61 -9.14
C ARG A 44 -11.63 -12.15 -9.29
N VAL A 45 -10.76 -11.38 -9.92
CA VAL A 45 -9.33 -11.67 -10.07
C VAL A 45 -8.60 -10.79 -9.06
N SER A 46 -7.87 -11.39 -8.11
CA SER A 46 -6.97 -10.69 -7.19
C SER A 46 -5.52 -11.04 -7.52
N ARG A 47 -4.58 -10.09 -7.43
CA ARG A 47 -3.15 -10.41 -7.58
C ARG A 47 -2.44 -10.30 -6.24
N MET A 48 -1.64 -11.32 -5.92
CA MET A 48 -0.83 -11.38 -4.71
C MET A 48 0.63 -11.66 -5.09
N LEU A 49 1.54 -11.19 -4.26
CA LEU A 49 2.95 -11.58 -4.36
C LEU A 49 3.08 -13.06 -3.99
N LEU A 50 4.04 -13.75 -4.62
CA LEU A 50 4.43 -15.07 -4.17
C LEU A 50 5.06 -14.96 -2.77
N SER A 51 4.87 -15.98 -1.93
CA SER A 51 5.45 -16.04 -0.59
C SER A 51 6.97 -15.97 -0.59
N SER A 52 7.61 -16.36 -1.68
CA SER A 52 9.06 -16.27 -1.91
C SER A 52 9.53 -14.93 -2.49
N SER A 53 8.62 -13.95 -2.70
CA SER A 53 8.99 -12.65 -3.26
C SER A 53 9.90 -11.88 -2.31
N LEU A 54 11.06 -11.43 -2.82
CA LEU A 54 12.01 -10.60 -2.09
C LEU A 54 11.37 -9.27 -1.63
N GLU A 55 10.36 -8.78 -2.34
CA GLU A 55 9.63 -7.55 -1.96
C GLU A 55 8.95 -7.67 -0.59
N LEU A 56 8.64 -8.89 -0.13
CA LEU A 56 8.04 -9.15 1.18
C LEU A 56 9.05 -9.02 2.33
N THR A 57 10.34 -9.15 2.05
CA THR A 57 11.41 -9.17 3.07
C THR A 57 12.39 -8.01 2.93
N GLN A 58 12.21 -7.13 1.93
CA GLN A 58 13.11 -6.00 1.70
C GLN A 58 12.81 -4.85 2.68
N PRO A 59 13.73 -4.53 3.61
CA PRO A 59 13.53 -3.40 4.51
C PRO A 59 13.67 -2.06 3.77
N MET A 60 13.07 -1.04 4.36
CA MET A 60 13.16 0.34 3.90
C MET A 60 13.52 1.23 5.08
N VAL A 61 14.48 2.15 4.86
CA VAL A 61 14.93 3.13 5.84
C VAL A 61 14.90 4.51 5.20
N ILE A 62 14.40 5.51 5.93
CA ILE A 62 14.46 6.92 5.59
C ILE A 62 15.31 7.59 6.67
N SER A 63 16.41 8.18 6.25
CA SER A 63 17.34 8.91 7.11
C SER A 63 17.36 10.37 6.69
N ASN A 64 17.17 11.29 7.63
CA ASN A 64 17.28 12.71 7.35
C ASN A 64 17.58 13.52 8.63
N THR A 65 18.02 14.75 8.44
CA THR A 65 18.32 15.69 9.52
C THR A 65 17.53 16.96 9.34
N TRP A 66 16.74 17.31 10.35
CA TRP A 66 16.29 18.69 10.53
C TRP A 66 17.48 19.49 11.02
N MET A 67 18.03 20.32 10.13
CA MET A 67 19.24 21.15 10.29
C MET A 67 19.50 21.55 11.74
N ASP A 68 20.58 21.01 12.31
CA ASP A 68 21.09 21.22 13.68
C ASP A 68 20.10 21.01 14.83
N LYS A 69 18.95 20.41 14.55
CA LYS A 69 17.85 20.22 15.52
C LYS A 69 17.59 18.77 15.82
N LEU A 70 17.37 17.93 14.81
CA LEU A 70 16.98 16.53 14.99
C LEU A 70 17.51 15.68 13.84
N SER A 71 18.33 14.69 14.14
CA SER A 71 18.61 13.59 13.21
C SER A 71 17.59 12.48 13.44
N TYR A 72 17.05 11.90 12.36
CA TYR A 72 16.10 10.81 12.46
C TYR A 72 16.30 9.73 11.41
N ASP A 73 16.14 8.48 11.85
CA ASP A 73 15.99 7.31 11.00
C ASP A 73 14.63 6.67 11.23
N ILE A 74 13.87 6.45 10.17
CA ILE A 74 12.58 5.78 10.21
C ILE A 74 12.67 4.52 9.34
N SER A 75 12.44 3.35 9.93
CA SER A 75 12.56 2.08 9.22
C SER A 75 11.31 1.21 9.31
N VAL A 76 11.08 0.46 8.24
CA VAL A 76 10.07 -0.60 8.15
C VAL A 76 10.75 -1.86 7.59
N PRO A 77 10.38 -3.07 8.06
CA PRO A 77 11.05 -4.31 7.67
C PRO A 77 10.66 -4.80 6.27
N SER A 78 9.58 -4.27 5.71
CA SER A 78 9.10 -4.63 4.38
C SER A 78 8.51 -3.43 3.66
N LYS A 79 8.63 -3.41 2.34
CA LYS A 79 7.92 -2.47 1.46
C LYS A 79 6.49 -2.90 1.16
N THR A 80 6.15 -4.15 1.43
CA THR A 80 4.87 -4.74 1.04
C THR A 80 4.20 -5.43 2.22
N PHE A 81 2.93 -5.09 2.46
CA PHE A 81 2.13 -5.65 3.53
C PHE A 81 0.80 -6.10 2.98
N THR A 82 0.36 -7.30 3.36
CA THR A 82 -0.98 -7.79 3.00
C THR A 82 -2.05 -7.15 3.88
N MET A 83 -3.31 -7.25 3.45
CA MET A 83 -4.44 -6.75 4.23
C MET A 83 -4.46 -7.34 5.63
N ARG A 84 -4.82 -6.53 6.64
CA ARG A 84 -4.88 -6.91 8.06
C ARG A 84 -3.53 -7.27 8.70
N ASN A 85 -2.41 -7.12 8.00
CA ASN A 85 -1.10 -7.23 8.64
C ASN A 85 -0.85 -6.03 9.54
N ILE A 86 0.05 -6.20 10.50
CA ILE A 86 0.60 -5.10 11.28
C ILE A 86 1.80 -4.53 10.52
N ILE A 87 1.88 -3.21 10.43
CA ILE A 87 3.01 -2.46 9.88
C ILE A 87 3.88 -2.01 11.07
N PRO A 88 4.99 -2.71 11.36
CA PRO A 88 5.96 -2.26 12.35
C PRO A 88 6.81 -1.12 11.76
N ILE A 89 6.85 0.01 12.46
CA ILE A 89 7.67 1.17 12.11
C ILE A 89 8.57 1.50 13.29
N THR A 90 9.87 1.58 13.03
CA THR A 90 10.88 1.99 14.01
C THR A 90 11.26 3.43 13.78
N PHE A 91 11.22 4.23 14.84
CA PHE A 91 11.68 5.63 14.88
C PHE A 91 12.93 5.70 15.73
N ALA A 92 14.07 6.01 15.12
CA ALA A 92 15.30 6.41 15.80
C ALA A 92 15.41 7.92 15.73
N LEU A 93 15.25 8.60 16.87
CA LEU A 93 15.26 10.05 16.95
C LEU A 93 16.45 10.50 17.81
N LEU A 94 17.28 11.37 17.26
CA LEU A 94 18.45 11.94 17.92
C LEU A 94 18.36 13.47 17.92
N PRO A 95 17.86 14.08 19.02
CA PRO A 95 17.87 15.52 19.20
C PRO A 95 19.32 16.04 19.20
N ILE A 96 19.58 17.06 18.38
CA ILE A 96 20.88 17.74 18.24
C ILE A 96 20.85 19.06 18.99
N ALA A 97 19.76 19.83 18.85
CA ALA A 97 19.62 21.11 19.52
C ALA A 97 19.40 20.93 21.03
N PRO A 98 20.04 21.77 21.87
CA PRO A 98 19.74 21.80 23.30
C PRO A 98 18.25 22.12 23.50
N ASP A 99 17.65 21.48 24.50
CA ASP A 99 16.25 21.64 24.89
C ASP A 99 15.18 21.21 23.86
N LEU A 100 15.56 20.64 22.70
CA LEU A 100 14.59 20.09 21.77
C LEU A 100 13.96 18.80 22.31
N GLN A 101 12.63 18.77 22.35
CA GLN A 101 11.85 17.59 22.73
C GLN A 101 10.85 17.22 21.63
N VAL A 102 10.90 15.97 21.17
CA VAL A 102 9.90 15.45 20.24
C VAL A 102 8.68 15.01 21.04
N ARG A 103 7.54 15.67 20.82
CA ARG A 103 6.30 15.39 21.55
C ARG A 103 5.61 14.16 20.98
N SER A 104 5.43 14.14 19.66
CA SER A 104 4.81 13.02 18.97
C SER A 104 5.27 12.91 17.52
N VAL A 105 5.13 11.70 16.98
CA VAL A 105 5.32 11.41 15.56
C VAL A 105 4.02 10.87 15.02
N SER A 106 3.47 11.51 13.98
CA SER A 106 2.26 11.07 13.31
C SER A 106 2.60 10.36 12.00
N CYS A 107 1.89 9.27 11.73
CA CYS A 107 2.07 8.46 10.53
C CYS A 107 0.79 8.49 9.69
N VAL A 108 0.94 8.85 8.41
CA VAL A 108 -0.17 8.89 7.46
C VAL A 108 0.14 7.96 6.30
N LEU A 109 -0.78 7.06 6.00
CA LEU A 109 -0.75 6.26 4.78
C LEU A 109 -1.51 6.99 3.67
N LYS A 110 -0.86 7.18 2.53
CA LYS A 110 -1.48 7.79 1.35
C LYS A 110 -1.67 6.76 0.24
N LYS A 111 -2.90 6.71 -0.28
CA LYS A 111 -3.27 5.99 -1.49
C LYS A 111 -3.34 6.98 -2.65
N TYR A 112 -2.74 6.60 -3.77
CA TYR A 112 -2.79 7.33 -5.02
C TYR A 112 -3.44 6.46 -6.08
N ILE A 113 -4.46 6.97 -6.75
CA ILE A 113 -5.11 6.31 -7.89
C ILE A 113 -4.93 7.22 -9.08
N THR A 114 -4.21 6.74 -10.09
CA THR A 114 -4.02 7.47 -11.34
C THR A 114 -4.71 6.71 -12.47
N LEU A 115 -5.61 7.38 -13.17
CA LEU A 115 -6.32 6.87 -14.33
C LEU A 115 -5.88 7.67 -15.54
N THR A 116 -5.44 6.95 -16.56
CA THR A 116 -4.96 7.53 -17.82
C THR A 116 -5.77 6.97 -18.98
N CYS A 117 -6.24 7.84 -19.86
CA CYS A 117 -6.94 7.47 -21.09
C CYS A 117 -6.50 8.44 -22.19
N ALA A 118 -5.85 7.91 -23.24
CA ALA A 118 -5.26 8.70 -24.31
C ALA A 118 -4.37 9.84 -23.75
N ASP A 119 -4.74 11.09 -24.02
CA ASP A 119 -4.08 12.32 -23.58
C ASP A 119 -4.59 12.87 -22.24
N HIS A 120 -5.59 12.23 -21.64
CA HIS A 120 -6.15 12.64 -20.35
C HIS A 120 -5.58 11.80 -19.19
N SER A 121 -5.21 12.47 -18.10
CA SER A 121 -4.85 11.83 -16.85
C SER A 121 -5.59 12.48 -15.68
N LYS A 122 -6.11 11.65 -14.77
CA LYS A 122 -6.73 12.10 -13.53
C LYS A 122 -6.11 11.33 -12.37
N MET A 123 -5.73 12.06 -11.33
CA MET A 123 -5.12 11.51 -10.13
C MET A 123 -5.98 11.85 -8.91
N GLU A 124 -6.26 10.85 -8.10
CA GLU A 124 -6.96 10.98 -6.83
C GLU A 124 -6.03 10.55 -5.69
N GLU A 125 -5.92 11.39 -4.67
CA GLU A 125 -5.18 11.11 -3.44
C GLU A 125 -6.19 10.88 -2.31
N LYS A 126 -6.06 9.74 -1.63
CA LYS A 126 -6.79 9.45 -0.40
C LYS A 126 -5.81 9.22 0.74
N GLN A 127 -5.91 10.04 1.77
CA GLN A 127 -5.07 9.95 2.96
C GLN A 127 -5.81 9.20 4.07
N LEU A 128 -5.07 8.39 4.82
CA LEU A 128 -5.55 7.76 6.03
C LEU A 128 -4.51 7.91 7.13
N ASN A 129 -4.89 8.53 8.23
CA ASN A 129 -4.06 8.55 9.43
C ASN A 129 -4.01 7.12 10.01
N ILE A 130 -2.81 6.55 10.10
CA ILE A 130 -2.61 5.19 10.59
C ILE A 130 -2.18 5.15 12.06
N GLY A 131 -1.81 6.30 12.63
CA GLY A 131 -1.67 6.47 14.07
C GLY A 131 -0.64 7.52 14.48
N GLU A 132 -0.60 7.77 15.78
CA GLU A 132 0.29 8.75 16.43
C GLU A 132 1.09 8.05 17.53
N THR A 133 2.43 8.12 17.44
CA THR A 133 3.33 7.68 18.50
C THR A 133 3.64 8.85 19.40
N ARG A 134 3.08 8.84 20.61
CA ARG A 134 3.29 9.88 21.65
C ARG A 134 4.37 9.52 22.64
N ALA A 135 5.03 10.55 23.17
CA ALA A 135 5.97 10.51 24.30
C ALA A 135 7.33 9.85 24.01
N PHE A 136 8.35 10.69 23.80
CA PHE A 136 9.76 10.35 23.89
C PHE A 136 10.39 11.06 25.13
N HIS A 137 9.96 10.73 26.36
CA HIS A 137 10.40 11.40 27.62
C HIS A 137 11.86 11.17 28.05
N GLN A 138 12.73 12.19 28.04
CA GLN A 138 14.19 12.18 28.34
C GLN A 138 14.74 11.08 29.27
N GLY A 139 15.90 10.52 28.89
CA GLY A 139 16.65 9.63 29.77
C GLY A 139 17.90 8.95 29.21
N LYS A 140 18.05 8.77 27.88
CA LYS A 140 19.29 8.22 27.25
C LYS A 140 19.43 8.73 25.81
N ILE A 141 20.68 8.93 25.41
CA ILE A 141 21.18 9.66 24.21
C ILE A 141 20.85 8.98 22.86
N HIS A 142 20.23 7.80 22.86
CA HIS A 142 19.80 7.13 21.62
C HIS A 142 18.46 6.43 21.85
N ARG A 143 17.40 6.92 21.19
CA ARG A 143 16.04 6.37 21.37
C ARG A 143 15.54 5.79 20.08
N GLN A 144 15.60 4.47 20.00
CA GLN A 144 14.85 3.69 19.04
C GLN A 144 13.52 3.29 19.69
N ARG A 145 12.41 3.59 19.02
CA ARG A 145 11.08 3.13 19.42
C ARG A 145 10.40 2.48 18.24
N GLN A 146 9.99 1.24 18.45
CA GLN A 146 9.16 0.51 17.51
C GLN A 146 7.68 0.73 17.84
N SER A 147 6.89 1.07 16.82
CA SER A 147 5.43 1.25 16.90
C SER A 147 4.77 0.32 15.89
N TYR A 148 3.54 -0.12 16.20
CA TYR A 148 2.83 -1.12 15.42
C TYR A 148 1.50 -0.53 14.97
N TYR A 149 1.31 -0.39 13.67
CA TYR A 149 0.10 0.18 13.09
C TYR A 149 -0.68 -0.89 12.31
N GLN A 150 -2.00 -0.87 12.41
CA GLN A 150 -2.83 -1.80 11.65
C GLN A 150 -2.81 -1.40 10.16
N CYS A 151 -2.52 -2.36 9.27
CA CYS A 151 -2.63 -2.16 7.84
C CYS A 151 -4.12 -1.98 7.48
N PRO A 152 -4.51 -0.79 7.02
CA PRO A 152 -5.91 -0.45 6.82
C PRO A 152 -6.53 -1.26 5.67
N THR A 153 -7.84 -1.48 5.76
CA THR A 153 -8.58 -2.16 4.72
C THR A 153 -8.84 -1.21 3.55
N PHE A 154 -7.93 -1.14 2.59
CA PHE A 154 -8.22 -0.55 1.30
C PHE A 154 -8.48 -1.62 0.25
N ASN A 155 -9.64 -1.51 -0.41
CA ASN A 155 -9.81 -2.15 -1.71
C ASN A 155 -8.70 -1.63 -2.65
N HIS A 156 -7.86 -2.55 -3.13
CA HIS A 156 -6.82 -2.32 -4.13
C HIS A 156 -5.58 -1.51 -3.69
N ILE A 157 -5.10 -1.63 -2.44
CA ILE A 157 -3.72 -1.19 -2.14
C ILE A 157 -2.73 -2.27 -2.57
N LYS A 158 -1.78 -1.86 -3.40
CA LYS A 158 -0.51 -2.58 -3.60
C LYS A 158 0.71 -1.74 -3.25
N TYR A 159 0.61 -0.42 -3.37
CA TYR A 159 1.68 0.53 -3.08
C TYR A 159 1.07 1.76 -2.39
N GLY A 160 1.37 1.95 -1.10
CA GLY A 160 1.01 3.14 -0.34
C GLY A 160 2.28 3.92 -0.02
N ARG A 161 2.24 5.24 -0.12
CA ARG A 161 3.35 6.08 0.37
C ARG A 161 3.06 6.40 1.83
N ILE A 162 3.91 5.93 2.73
CA ILE A 162 3.86 6.38 4.13
C ILE A 162 4.55 7.73 4.19
N GLN A 163 3.82 8.75 4.64
CA GLN A 163 4.37 10.05 4.96
C GLN A 163 4.42 10.21 6.47
N PHE A 164 5.54 10.73 6.94
CA PHE A 164 5.79 11.00 8.34
C PHE A 164 5.73 12.50 8.57
N VAL A 165 5.01 12.91 9.61
CA VAL A 165 5.01 14.29 10.09
C VAL A 165 5.45 14.25 11.55
N ILE A 166 6.52 14.98 11.85
CA ILE A 166 7.12 15.07 13.19
C ILE A 166 6.67 16.40 13.80
N PHE A 167 6.12 16.36 15.03
CA PHE A 167 5.61 17.52 15.76
C PHE A 167 6.36 17.73 17.09
#